data_AF-A0A971K3K7-F1
#
_entry.id   AF-A0A971K3K7-F1
#
_cell.length_a   1.000
_cell.length_b   1.000
_cell.length_c   1.000
_cell.angle_alpha   90.00
_cell.angle_beta   90.00
_cell.angle_gamma   90.00
#
_symmetry.space_group_name_H-M   'P 1'
#
loop_
_entity.id
_entity.type
_entity.pdbx_description
1 polymer ?
#
loop_
_entity_poly.entity_id
_entity_poly.type
_entity_poly.pdbx_seq_one_letter_code
_entity_poly.pdbx_strand_id
1 'polypeptide(L)'
;MSVLYENGLKNNVPQMRIIVRNEILQMEPNLNPEVICALYAPTAGIISPWELAVALTENAMDNGVELKLETTVTDIKKQAHGYRVITDKGEFDAK
;
A
#
# COMPACT_ATOMS: atom_id res chain seq x y z
N MET A 1 7.79 11.71 -23.96
CA MET A 1 6.61 11.32 -23.14
C MET A 1 7.07 11.30 -21.69
N SER A 2 6.25 11.67 -20.70
CA SER A 2 6.72 11.69 -19.30
C SER A 2 6.94 10.27 -18.77
N VAL A 3 7.98 10.07 -17.96
CA VAL A 3 8.34 8.77 -17.35
C VAL A 3 7.15 8.13 -16.63
N LEU A 4 6.29 8.95 -16.01
CA LEU A 4 5.08 8.50 -15.30
C LEU A 4 4.04 7.87 -16.23
N TYR A 5 3.82 8.44 -17.42
CA TYR A 5 2.87 7.91 -18.39
C TYR A 5 3.34 6.56 -18.93
N GLU A 6 4.63 6.45 -19.28
CA GLU A 6 5.23 5.19 -19.73
C GLU A 6 5.17 4.10 -18.65
N ASN A 7 5.41 4.47 -17.38
CA ASN A 7 5.29 3.53 -16.26
C ASN A 7 3.86 3.02 -16.09
N GLY A 8 2.86 3.90 -16.17
CA GLY A 8 1.48 3.47 -16.06
C GLY A 8 1.04 2.59 -17.23
N LEU A 9 1.54 2.81 -18.45
CA LEU A 9 1.31 1.90 -19.59
C LEU A 9 1.91 0.52 -19.33
N LYS A 10 3.17 0.46 -18.86
CA LYS A 10 3.83 -0.81 -18.49
C LYS A 10 3.09 -1.56 -17.38
N ASN A 11 2.52 -0.82 -16.43
CA ASN A 11 1.75 -1.37 -15.30
C ASN A 11 0.27 -1.64 -15.64
N ASN A 12 -0.16 -1.43 -16.89
CA ASN A 12 -1.55 -1.56 -17.33
C ASN A 12 -2.55 -0.72 -16.50
N VAL A 13 -2.16 0.47 -16.08
CA VAL A 13 -3.05 1.40 -15.38
C VAL A 13 -4.14 1.85 -16.36
N PRO A 14 -5.42 1.52 -16.10
CA PRO A 14 -6.49 1.78 -17.05
C PRO A 14 -6.86 3.27 -17.08
N GLN A 15 -7.42 3.71 -18.22
CA GLN A 15 -8.05 5.02 -18.38
C GLN A 15 -7.14 6.24 -18.14
N MET A 16 -5.82 6.05 -18.15
CA MET A 16 -4.88 7.16 -18.05
C MET A 16 -4.89 8.03 -19.32
N ARG A 17 -4.80 9.35 -19.13
CA ARG A 17 -4.70 10.32 -20.23
C ARG A 17 -3.99 11.59 -19.79
N ILE A 18 -3.39 12.28 -20.74
CA ILE A 18 -2.89 13.64 -20.52
C ILE A 18 -4.07 14.60 -20.70
N ILE A 19 -4.31 15.44 -19.70
CA ILE A 19 -5.34 16.49 -19.72
C ILE A 19 -4.69 17.86 -19.82
N VAL A 20 -5.40 18.79 -20.45
CA VAL A 20 -4.91 20.14 -20.73
C VAL A 20 -5.57 21.17 -19.81
N ARG A 21 -4.95 22.35 -19.71
CA ARG A 21 -5.36 23.46 -18.84
C ARG A 21 -6.87 23.65 -18.66
N ASN A 22 -7.64 23.77 -19.76
CA ASN A 22 -9.07 24.07 -19.66
C ASN A 22 -9.85 22.99 -18.91
N GLU A 23 -9.51 21.72 -19.13
CA GLU A 23 -10.13 20.61 -18.44
C GLU A 23 -9.66 20.54 -16.98
N ILE A 24 -8.37 20.76 -16.72
CA ILE A 24 -7.80 20.78 -15.38
C ILE A 24 -8.52 21.82 -14.51
N LEU A 25 -8.69 23.05 -15.01
CA LEU A 25 -9.33 24.14 -14.27
C LEU A 25 -10.86 23.97 -14.17
N GLN A 26 -11.49 23.17 -15.04
CA GLN A 26 -12.87 22.75 -14.87
C GLN A 26 -13.03 21.74 -13.73
N MET A 27 -12.06 20.84 -13.56
CA MET A 27 -12.06 19.82 -12.50
C MET A 27 -11.61 20.38 -11.15
N GLU A 28 -10.55 21.18 -11.15
CA GLU A 28 -9.91 21.75 -9.95
C GLU A 28 -9.73 23.28 -10.13
N PRO A 29 -10.80 24.09 -9.94
CA PRO A 29 -10.77 25.53 -10.20
C PRO A 29 -9.78 26.32 -9.34
N ASN A 30 -9.38 25.74 -8.20
CA ASN A 30 -8.45 26.36 -7.24
C ASN A 30 -6.97 26.08 -7.57
N LEU A 31 -6.68 25.34 -8.63
CA LEU A 31 -5.30 25.06 -9.06
C LEU A 31 -4.63 26.31 -9.66
N ASN A 32 -3.30 26.32 -9.74
CA ASN A 32 -2.55 27.39 -10.40
C ASN A 32 -3.08 27.65 -11.83
N PRO A 33 -3.55 28.86 -12.16
CA PRO A 33 -4.05 29.21 -13.49
C PRO A 33 -3.02 29.05 -14.62
N GLU A 34 -1.74 28.97 -14.32
CA GLU A 34 -0.65 28.76 -15.29
C GLU A 34 -0.35 27.27 -15.57
N VAL A 35 -1.14 26.33 -15.02
CA VAL A 35 -0.98 24.90 -15.30
C VAL A 35 -1.04 24.59 -16.81
N ILE A 36 -0.07 23.81 -17.29
CA ILE A 36 0.06 23.47 -18.72
C ILE A 36 -0.71 22.18 -19.04
N CYS A 37 -0.38 21.10 -18.34
CA CYS A 37 -0.99 19.78 -18.49
C CYS A 37 -0.85 18.96 -17.21
N ALA A 38 -1.62 17.88 -17.10
CA ALA A 38 -1.53 16.92 -16.01
C ALA A 38 -1.71 15.49 -16.53
N LEU A 39 -1.16 14.52 -15.80
CA LEU A 39 -1.45 13.11 -16.00
C LEU A 39 -2.70 12.76 -15.18
N TYR A 40 -3.81 12.49 -15.85
CA TYR A 40 -5.03 12.01 -15.22
C TYR A 40 -5.00 10.49 -15.14
N ALA A 41 -5.18 9.96 -13.93
CA ALA A 41 -5.23 8.53 -13.63
C ALA A 41 -6.43 8.25 -12.70
N PRO A 42 -7.63 7.99 -13.26
CA PRO A 42 -8.88 7.95 -12.49
C PRO A 42 -8.99 6.78 -11.52
N THR A 43 -8.18 5.73 -11.69
CA THR A 43 -8.13 4.59 -10.78
C THR A 43 -7.15 4.77 -9.63
N ALA A 44 -6.42 5.88 -9.59
CA ALA A 44 -5.63 6.23 -8.43
C ALA A 44 -6.56 6.59 -7.25
N GLY A 45 -6.12 6.28 -6.04
CA GLY A 45 -6.88 6.56 -4.82
C GLY A 45 -5.96 6.88 -3.66
N ILE A 46 -6.56 7.34 -2.57
CA ILE A 46 -5.90 7.60 -1.30
C ILE A 46 -6.39 6.56 -0.31
N ILE A 47 -5.48 6.00 0.49
CA ILE A 47 -5.80 5.08 1.58
C ILE A 47 -5.22 5.58 2.89
N SER A 48 -5.87 5.23 4.00
CA SER A 48 -5.28 5.36 5.33
C SER A 48 -4.42 4.12 5.61
N PRO A 49 -3.08 4.26 5.77
CA PRO A 49 -2.21 3.10 5.98
C PRO A 49 -2.51 2.39 7.31
N TRP A 50 -2.98 3.12 8.32
CA TRP A 50 -3.34 2.56 9.63
C TRP A 50 -4.61 1.71 9.55
N GLU A 51 -5.67 2.25 8.94
CA GLU A 51 -6.93 1.50 8.78
C GLU A 51 -6.74 0.27 7.90
N LEU A 52 -5.91 0.37 6.85
CA LEU A 52 -5.58 -0.78 6.01
C LEU A 52 -4.90 -1.88 6.83
N ALA A 53 -3.89 -1.54 7.64
CA ALA A 53 -3.17 -2.52 8.46
C ALA A 53 -4.10 -3.20 9.49
N VAL A 54 -5.00 -2.43 10.12
CA VAL A 54 -6.00 -2.96 11.06
C VAL A 54 -6.95 -3.91 10.34
N ALA A 55 -7.57 -3.48 9.24
CA ALA A 55 -8.53 -4.29 8.50
C ALA A 55 -7.93 -5.61 7.97
N LEU A 56 -6.68 -5.57 7.49
CA LEU A 56 -5.98 -6.79 7.05
C LEU A 56 -5.71 -7.74 8.22
N THR A 57 -5.37 -7.19 9.40
CA THR A 57 -5.13 -7.99 10.61
C THR A 57 -6.44 -8.62 11.10
N GLU A 58 -7.53 -7.87 11.16
CA GLU A 58 -8.86 -8.36 11.53
C GLU A 58 -9.31 -9.47 10.58
N ASN A 59 -9.16 -9.27 9.25
CA ASN A 59 -9.50 -10.29 8.28
C ASN A 59 -8.66 -11.58 8.42
N ALA A 60 -7.38 -11.46 8.78
CA ALA A 60 -6.54 -12.61 9.07
C ALA A 60 -7.01 -13.34 10.34
N MET A 61 -7.41 -12.60 11.37
CA MET A 61 -7.95 -13.16 12.62
C MET A 61 -9.27 -13.89 12.41
N ASP A 62 -10.16 -13.36 11.58
CA ASP A 62 -11.40 -14.05 11.17
C ASP A 62 -11.12 -15.37 10.45
N ASN A 63 -9.97 -15.47 9.77
CA ASN A 63 -9.48 -16.69 9.12
C ASN A 63 -8.64 -17.61 10.05
N GLY A 64 -8.59 -17.32 11.36
CA GLY A 64 -7.96 -18.16 12.37
C GLY A 64 -6.51 -17.81 12.70
N VAL A 65 -5.96 -16.69 12.21
CA VAL A 65 -4.66 -16.19 12.65
C VAL A 65 -4.76 -15.62 14.07
N GLU A 66 -3.77 -15.88 14.92
CA GLU A 66 -3.69 -15.28 16.24
C GLU A 66 -2.75 -14.06 16.22
N LEU A 67 -3.27 -12.89 16.59
CA LEU A 67 -2.48 -11.68 16.79
C LEU A 67 -1.89 -11.62 18.20
N LYS A 68 -0.56 -11.52 18.30
CA LYS A 68 0.16 -11.35 19.58
C LYS A 68 0.70 -9.93 19.71
N LEU A 69 -0.04 -9.07 20.42
CA LEU A 69 0.41 -7.71 20.75
C LEU A 69 1.38 -7.71 21.94
N GLU A 70 2.18 -6.65 22.04
CA GLU A 70 3.16 -6.46 23.12
C GLU A 70 4.05 -7.69 23.34
N THR A 71 4.41 -8.40 22.27
CA THR A 71 5.17 -9.64 22.31
C THR A 71 6.46 -9.40 21.54
N THR A 72 7.48 -8.92 22.25
CA THR A 72 8.74 -8.47 21.66
C THR A 72 9.57 -9.69 21.29
N VAL A 73 9.90 -9.84 20.00
CA VAL A 73 10.85 -10.85 19.54
C VAL A 73 12.25 -10.47 20.02
N THR A 74 12.90 -11.37 20.76
CA THR A 74 14.24 -11.17 21.32
C THR A 74 15.31 -11.95 20.57
N ASP A 75 14.95 -13.07 19.93
CA ASP A 75 15.85 -13.88 19.11
C ASP A 75 15.06 -14.74 18.11
N ILE A 76 15.69 -15.10 16.98
CA ILE A 76 15.12 -16.02 15.99
C ILE A 76 16.18 -17.05 15.62
N LYS A 77 15.91 -18.32 15.94
CA LYS A 77 16.84 -19.43 15.70
C LYS A 77 16.35 -20.28 14.55
N LYS A 78 17.19 -20.44 13.52
CA LYS A 78 16.94 -21.41 12.45
C LYS A 78 17.04 -22.83 12.99
N GLN A 79 16.09 -23.68 12.64
CA GLN A 79 16.06 -25.10 12.99
C GLN A 79 16.19 -25.97 11.73
N ALA A 80 16.24 -27.29 11.91
CA ALA A 80 16.23 -28.23 10.79
C ALA A 80 14.96 -28.11 9.93
N HIS A 81 13.81 -27.81 10.55
CA HIS A 81 12.52 -27.67 9.89
C HIS A 81 11.79 -26.40 10.36
N GLY A 82 12.26 -25.25 9.88
CA GLY A 82 11.66 -23.94 10.16
C GLY A 82 12.49 -23.09 11.11
N TYR A 83 11.81 -22.34 11.97
CA TYR A 83 12.37 -21.35 12.88
C TYR A 83 11.73 -21.44 14.26
N ARG A 84 12.53 -21.17 15.28
CA ARG A 84 12.06 -20.86 16.61
C ARG A 84 12.17 -19.37 16.87
N VAL A 85 11.04 -18.73 17.14
CA VAL A 85 10.95 -17.32 17.50
C VAL A 85 10.86 -17.24 19.02
N ILE A 86 11.84 -16.59 19.64
CA ILE A 86 11.91 -16.38 21.09
C ILE A 86 11.44 -14.97 21.37
N THR A 87 10.55 -14.83 22.35
CA THR A 87 9.95 -13.55 22.73
C THR A 87 10.04 -13.36 24.24
N ASP A 88 9.73 -12.15 24.70
CA ASP A 88 9.58 -11.84 26.12
C ASP A 88 8.38 -12.54 26.79
N LYS A 89 7.45 -13.11 26.01
CA LYS A 89 6.24 -13.81 26.50
C LYS A 89 6.21 -15.30 26.17
N GLY A 90 7.29 -15.88 25.65
CA GLY A 90 7.40 -17.30 25.33
C GLY A 90 8.09 -17.60 24.00
N GLU A 91 8.07 -18.87 23.60
CA GLU A 91 8.67 -19.34 22.34
C GLU A 91 7.60 -19.88 21.40
N PHE A 92 7.79 -19.64 20.09
CA PHE A 92 6.93 -20.13 19.02
C PHE A 92 7.75 -20.87 17.96
N ASP A 93 7.27 -22.02 17.50
CA ASP A 93 7.85 -22.73 16.36
C ASP A 93 7.04 -22.42 15.09
N ALA A 94 7.73 -22.00 14.03
CA ALA A 94 7.17 -21.68 12.72
C ALA A 94 7.86 -22.52 11.65
N LYS A 95 7.10 -23.11 10.72
CA LYS A 95 7.63 -24.02 9.69
C LYS A 95 8.19 -23.28 8.47
#